data_AF-A0A929VQP2-F1
#
_entry.id   AF-A0A929VQP2-F1
#
_cell.length_a   1.000
_cell.length_b   1.000
_cell.length_c   1.000
_cell.angle_alpha   90.00
_cell.angle_beta   90.00
_cell.angle_gamma   90.00
#
_symmetry.space_group_name_H-M   'P 1'
#
loop_
_entity.id
_entity.type
_entity.pdbx_description
1 polymer ?
#
loop_
_entity_poly.entity_id
_entity_poly.type
_entity_poly.pdbx_seq_one_letter_code
_entity_poly.pdbx_strand_id
1 'polypeptide(L)'
;MKANLLSRLTGLTVALFFAGTLTASADDSFTVQTINGVIYHVYSDHATVFDIDHTRANVPETVNILAEAGGQPVTEIQGDAFNYQHFVRTQNHEPFKENVANIKHVNVPSTVTTIGGWCFFMAPNLETVTFAEGSQLKSIGQSAFEACPSLQKFFVPKSVTSIGSHCFKECSSLETVTFEEGSTLTEIKDFTFQKCVLLSSINVPNTVTRICNEAFKFDESLTALPLPPGLTFVGEAVFCECSGVEVPVVLPKTLTTVKWAAFEKVPMETVIIPKSLVNIGPWSFKSTGLKKIFFEYDTTFPEVLPFSAFHWNEDGFYGHAFENLRATGYCNKQVANIPDVIQDNNGGSVVTMEKVDDVTTLGIGGVQADNAPARQKGVYTLSGQRLSGAQNLPAGIYIVDGRKLVVK
;
A
#
# COMPACT_ATOMS: atom_id res chain seq x y z
N MET A 1 19.54 25.05 19.92
CA MET A 1 18.54 24.33 20.72
C MET A 1 17.86 25.36 21.63
N LYS A 2 16.55 25.66 21.58
CA LYS A 2 15.45 25.15 20.74
C LYS A 2 15.40 23.63 20.59
N ALA A 3 15.11 22.94 21.68
CA ALA A 3 14.53 21.60 21.78
C ALA A 3 14.26 21.31 23.27
N ASN A 4 13.20 20.55 23.55
CA ASN A 4 12.98 19.68 24.72
C ASN A 4 13.63 20.09 26.06
N LEU A 5 12.93 20.88 26.91
CA LEU A 5 13.03 20.83 28.38
C LEU A 5 12.02 21.76 29.09
N LEU A 6 10.72 21.45 29.01
CA LEU A 6 9.69 22.02 29.88
C LEU A 6 8.91 20.96 30.69
N SER A 7 9.54 19.80 30.87
CA SER A 7 9.12 18.73 31.79
C SER A 7 9.44 19.06 33.26
N ARG A 8 8.99 20.22 33.75
CA ARG A 8 9.19 20.69 35.14
C ARG A 8 8.02 21.48 35.72
N LEU A 9 6.90 20.80 35.96
CA LEU A 9 5.95 21.17 37.02
C LEU A 9 5.67 19.93 37.87
N THR A 10 6.41 19.82 38.97
CA THR A 10 6.33 18.69 39.91
C THR A 10 5.33 18.97 41.02
N GLY A 11 4.19 18.28 40.97
CA GLY A 11 3.40 17.89 42.13
C GLY A 11 2.75 19.00 42.99
N LEU A 12 1.44 19.17 42.82
CA LEU A 12 0.55 19.14 43.98
C LEU A 12 -0.82 18.56 43.59
N THR A 13 -1.29 17.58 44.35
CA THR A 13 -2.55 16.87 44.07
C THR A 13 -3.70 17.53 44.82
N VAL A 14 -4.71 18.05 44.11
CA VAL A 14 -6.02 18.38 44.70
C VAL A 14 -7.13 18.02 43.72
N ALA A 15 -7.93 17.01 44.06
CA ALA A 15 -9.22 16.79 43.42
C ALA A 15 -10.27 17.68 44.09
N LEU A 16 -10.59 18.83 43.47
CA LEU A 16 -11.69 19.69 43.90
C LEU A 16 -12.46 20.25 42.69
N PHE A 17 -13.78 20.16 42.77
CA PHE A 17 -14.68 21.11 42.10
C PHE A 17 -14.34 22.52 42.60
N PHE A 18 -13.99 23.46 41.72
CA PHE A 18 -14.37 24.87 41.85
C PHE A 18 -14.15 25.61 40.53
N ALA A 19 -14.95 26.66 40.29
CA ALA A 19 -14.74 27.57 39.17
C ALA A 19 -13.54 28.49 39.47
N GLY A 20 -12.55 28.50 38.58
CA GLY A 20 -11.38 29.38 38.68
C GLY A 20 -10.53 29.31 37.41
N THR A 21 -10.28 30.46 36.78
CA THR A 21 -9.53 30.55 35.52
C THR A 21 -8.02 30.41 35.74
N LEU A 22 -7.43 29.39 35.13
CA LEU A 22 -5.98 29.29 34.94
C LEU A 22 -5.61 30.03 33.65
N THR A 23 -4.92 31.16 33.78
CA THR A 23 -4.47 31.97 32.64
C THR A 23 -3.19 31.42 32.04
N ALA A 24 -3.35 30.57 31.01
CA ALA A 24 -2.31 30.30 30.03
C ALA A 24 -1.99 31.55 29.18
N SER A 25 -1.12 31.40 28.17
CA SER A 25 -0.86 32.44 27.16
C SER A 25 -2.17 32.99 26.57
N ALA A 26 -2.17 34.28 26.22
CA ALA A 26 -3.34 35.01 25.74
C ALA A 26 -3.78 34.57 24.33
N ASP A 27 -4.39 33.38 24.28
CA ASP A 27 -5.44 32.87 23.37
C ASP A 27 -5.71 31.37 23.68
N ASP A 28 -4.78 30.67 24.36
CA ASP A 28 -4.84 29.22 24.68
C ASP A 28 -5.78 28.84 25.86
N SER A 29 -6.65 29.74 26.34
CA SER A 29 -7.47 29.49 27.54
C SER A 29 -8.72 28.66 27.23
N PHE A 30 -8.70 27.37 27.56
CA PHE A 30 -9.86 26.48 27.49
C PHE A 30 -10.49 26.21 28.85
N THR A 31 -11.75 25.76 28.84
CA THR A 31 -12.41 25.09 29.98
C THR A 31 -12.58 23.60 29.69
N VAL A 32 -12.60 22.76 30.73
CA VAL A 32 -12.80 21.31 30.59
C VAL A 32 -14.26 20.96 30.90
N GLN A 33 -14.90 20.19 30.04
CA GLN A 33 -16.26 19.67 30.26
C GLN A 33 -16.29 18.15 30.03
N THR A 34 -16.71 17.38 31.03
CA THR A 34 -16.90 15.93 30.90
C THR A 34 -18.38 15.62 30.69
N ILE A 35 -18.76 15.16 29.49
CA ILE A 35 -20.16 14.90 29.12
C ILE A 35 -20.25 13.49 28.54
N ASN A 36 -21.16 12.66 29.08
CA ASN A 36 -21.40 11.27 28.66
C ASN A 36 -20.14 10.36 28.61
N GLY A 37 -19.12 10.66 29.44
CA GLY A 37 -17.86 9.93 29.47
C GLY A 37 -16.81 10.40 28.45
N VAL A 38 -17.07 11.50 27.74
CA VAL A 38 -16.11 12.17 26.85
C VAL A 38 -15.64 13.47 27.49
N ILE A 39 -14.33 13.74 27.45
CA ILE A 39 -13.72 14.97 27.95
C ILE A 39 -13.52 15.94 26.78
N TYR A 40 -14.13 17.11 26.87
CA TYR A 40 -14.02 18.20 25.90
C TYR A 40 -13.15 19.32 26.47
N HIS A 41 -12.24 19.84 25.64
CA HIS A 41 -11.66 21.18 25.83
C HIS A 41 -12.51 22.18 25.03
N VAL A 42 -12.98 23.22 25.69
CA VAL A 42 -13.84 24.26 25.11
C VAL A 42 -13.08 25.60 25.15
N TYR A 43 -12.75 26.12 23.98
CA TYR A 43 -12.03 27.37 23.76
C TYR A 43 -13.02 28.54 23.57
N SER A 44 -12.55 29.68 23.05
CA SER A 44 -13.36 30.89 22.81
C SER A 44 -14.21 30.85 21.54
N ASP A 45 -13.91 29.96 20.58
CA ASP A 45 -14.50 29.88 19.25
C ASP A 45 -14.80 28.44 18.75
N HIS A 46 -14.26 27.42 19.43
CA HIS A 46 -14.44 26.00 19.10
C HIS A 46 -14.29 25.11 20.34
N ALA A 47 -14.60 23.82 20.19
CA ALA A 47 -14.32 22.77 21.15
C ALA A 47 -13.66 21.56 20.48
N THR A 48 -12.96 20.74 21.26
CA THR A 48 -12.30 19.52 20.80
C THR A 48 -12.52 18.39 21.80
N VAL A 49 -12.75 17.16 21.32
CA VAL A 49 -12.66 15.97 22.18
C VAL A 49 -11.18 15.74 22.50
N PHE A 50 -10.83 15.75 23.79
CA PHE A 50 -9.45 15.62 24.28
C PHE A 50 -9.10 14.20 24.69
N ASP A 51 -10.00 13.53 25.42
CA ASP A 51 -9.82 12.17 25.96
C ASP A 51 -11.20 11.60 26.36
N ILE A 52 -11.26 10.37 26.86
CA ILE A 52 -12.43 9.83 27.58
C ILE A 52 -12.27 9.91 29.09
N ASP A 53 -13.37 9.80 29.83
CA ASP A 53 -13.37 9.77 31.30
C ASP A 53 -12.93 8.40 31.82
N HIS A 54 -11.62 8.17 31.82
CA HIS A 54 -10.98 7.00 32.43
C HIS A 54 -11.32 6.82 33.92
N THR A 55 -11.83 7.84 34.63
CA THR A 55 -12.12 7.72 36.07
C THR A 55 -13.39 6.93 36.40
N ARG A 56 -14.17 6.55 35.37
CA ARG A 56 -15.46 5.85 35.52
C ARG A 56 -15.47 4.54 34.75
N ALA A 57 -15.70 3.42 35.43
CA ALA A 57 -15.77 2.07 34.84
C ALA A 57 -17.04 1.80 33.99
N ASN A 58 -17.59 2.81 33.30
CA ASN A 58 -18.82 2.76 32.51
C ASN A 58 -18.80 3.80 31.37
N VAL A 59 -17.72 3.86 30.59
CA VAL A 59 -17.77 4.52 29.26
C VAL A 59 -18.67 3.65 28.36
N PRO A 60 -19.70 4.20 27.69
CA PRO A 60 -20.69 3.40 26.98
C PRO A 60 -20.11 2.73 25.73
N GLU A 61 -20.68 1.59 25.32
CA GLU A 61 -20.28 0.90 24.08
C GLU A 61 -20.46 1.78 22.82
N THR A 62 -21.42 2.71 22.87
CA THR A 62 -21.65 3.73 21.84
C THR A 62 -21.31 5.12 22.38
N VAL A 63 -20.20 5.69 21.89
CA VAL A 63 -19.83 7.08 22.17
C VAL A 63 -20.48 8.01 21.14
N ASN A 64 -21.29 8.95 21.62
CA ASN A 64 -21.89 9.98 20.78
C ASN A 64 -21.15 11.29 21.04
N ILE A 65 -20.39 11.76 20.04
CA ILE A 65 -19.67 13.03 20.13
C ILE A 65 -20.66 14.17 19.86
N LEU A 66 -20.67 15.18 20.72
CA LEU A 66 -21.59 16.29 20.61
C LEU A 66 -21.18 17.21 19.46
N ALA A 67 -22.16 17.75 18.72
CA ALA A 67 -21.89 18.79 17.72
C ALA A 67 -21.41 20.11 18.36
N GLU A 68 -21.84 20.37 19.60
CA GLU A 68 -21.43 21.53 20.40
C GLU A 68 -21.10 21.11 21.84
N ALA A 69 -20.05 21.69 22.41
CA ALA A 69 -19.69 21.56 23.83
C ALA A 69 -19.45 22.96 24.41
N GLY A 70 -20.02 23.25 25.58
CA GLY A 70 -19.95 24.58 26.20
C GLY A 70 -20.49 25.75 25.37
N GLY A 71 -21.31 25.49 24.34
CA GLY A 71 -21.80 26.50 23.39
C GLY A 71 -20.86 26.79 22.22
N GLN A 72 -19.82 25.97 22.00
CA GLN A 72 -18.88 26.05 20.89
C GLN A 72 -18.96 24.80 20.01
N PRO A 73 -18.78 24.90 18.68
CA PRO A 73 -18.81 23.75 17.79
C PRO A 73 -17.63 22.81 18.05
N VAL A 74 -17.88 21.50 18.10
CA VAL A 74 -16.82 20.50 18.23
C VAL A 74 -16.20 20.25 16.86
N THR A 75 -14.98 20.73 16.66
CA THR A 75 -14.29 20.77 15.35
C THR A 75 -13.21 19.70 15.18
N GLU A 76 -12.69 19.14 16.27
CA GLU A 76 -11.63 18.12 16.25
C GLU A 76 -11.88 17.03 17.31
N ILE A 77 -11.56 15.79 16.94
CA ILE A 77 -11.20 14.74 17.89
C ILE A 77 -9.68 14.71 17.95
N GLN A 78 -9.08 15.07 19.09
CA GLN A 78 -7.63 15.21 19.20
C GLN A 78 -6.90 13.88 19.00
N GLY A 79 -5.59 13.97 18.75
CA GLY A 79 -4.74 12.78 18.78
C GLY A 79 -4.78 12.09 20.14
N ASP A 80 -4.59 10.78 20.15
CA ASP A 80 -4.64 9.90 21.33
C ASP A 80 -5.97 9.83 22.13
N ALA A 81 -7.01 10.59 21.76
CA ALA A 81 -8.23 10.77 22.58
C ALA A 81 -9.06 9.49 22.88
N PHE A 82 -8.82 8.40 22.13
CA PHE A 82 -9.40 7.07 22.33
C PHE A 82 -8.33 5.96 22.17
N ASN A 83 -7.05 6.28 22.37
CA ASN A 83 -5.93 5.38 22.11
C ASN A 83 -5.74 4.36 23.25
N TYR A 84 -5.80 3.07 22.92
CA TYR A 84 -5.70 1.95 23.88
C TYR A 84 -4.30 1.81 24.52
N GLN A 85 -3.26 2.38 23.92
CA GLN A 85 -1.89 2.43 24.44
C GLN A 85 -1.50 3.82 24.97
N HIS A 86 -2.41 4.80 25.02
CA HIS A 86 -2.10 6.10 25.63
C HIS A 86 -1.88 5.93 27.14
N PHE A 87 -0.64 6.15 27.57
CA PHE A 87 -0.27 6.13 28.98
C PHE A 87 -0.89 7.35 29.67
N VAL A 88 -2.00 7.12 30.38
CA VAL A 88 -2.71 8.12 31.19
C VAL A 88 -1.71 8.92 32.03
N ARG A 89 -1.76 10.25 31.94
CA ARG A 89 -0.76 11.15 32.54
C ARG A 89 -0.90 11.32 34.07
N THR A 90 -1.36 10.28 34.77
CA THR A 90 -1.49 10.22 36.23
C THR A 90 -0.36 9.36 36.81
N GLN A 91 0.09 9.65 38.04
CA GLN A 91 1.30 9.02 38.61
C GLN A 91 1.08 7.58 39.16
N ASN A 92 -0.06 6.96 38.84
CA ASN A 92 -0.40 5.58 39.21
C ASN A 92 -0.60 4.80 37.91
N HIS A 93 0.30 3.87 37.57
CA HIS A 93 0.40 3.26 36.24
C HIS A 93 -0.70 2.23 35.87
N GLU A 94 -1.73 2.08 36.69
CA GLU A 94 -2.96 1.29 36.47
C GLU A 94 -4.10 2.05 37.18
N PRO A 95 -5.34 2.15 36.65
CA PRO A 95 -5.91 1.59 35.40
C PRO A 95 -6.11 2.70 34.32
N PHE A 96 -6.78 2.59 33.14
CA PHE A 96 -7.99 1.86 32.74
C PHE A 96 -8.01 1.52 31.23
N LYS A 97 -7.24 0.52 30.78
CA LYS A 97 -7.35 0.00 29.40
C LYS A 97 -8.75 -0.54 29.05
N GLU A 98 -9.51 -0.92 30.08
CA GLU A 98 -10.89 -1.42 29.99
C GLU A 98 -11.87 -0.41 29.36
N ASN A 99 -11.69 0.89 29.56
CA ASN A 99 -12.65 1.89 29.08
C ASN A 99 -12.62 2.07 27.56
N VAL A 100 -11.43 2.16 26.95
CA VAL A 100 -11.29 2.12 25.47
C VAL A 100 -11.75 0.76 24.94
N ALA A 101 -11.47 -0.33 25.67
CA ALA A 101 -11.92 -1.66 25.29
C ALA A 101 -13.44 -1.88 25.39
N ASN A 102 -14.21 -0.99 26.02
CA ASN A 102 -15.67 -1.09 26.00
C ASN A 102 -16.30 -0.44 24.77
N ILE A 103 -15.59 0.48 24.09
CA ILE A 103 -16.13 1.26 22.96
C ILE A 103 -16.17 0.38 21.71
N LYS A 104 -17.37 0.23 21.13
CA LYS A 104 -17.63 -0.46 19.86
C LYS A 104 -18.04 0.48 18.74
N HIS A 105 -18.75 1.56 19.07
CA HIS A 105 -19.34 2.45 18.09
C HIS A 105 -19.04 3.90 18.44
N VAL A 106 -18.60 4.69 17.47
CA VAL A 106 -18.35 6.14 17.64
C VAL A 106 -19.14 6.92 16.61
N ASN A 107 -20.04 7.78 17.06
CA ASN A 107 -20.88 8.61 16.20
C ASN A 107 -20.31 10.03 16.16
N VAL A 108 -19.85 10.44 14.98
CA VAL A 108 -19.15 11.71 14.74
C VAL A 108 -20.11 12.74 14.12
N PRO A 109 -20.31 13.91 14.76
CA PRO A 109 -21.22 14.94 14.26
C PRO A 109 -20.62 15.66 13.05
N SER A 110 -21.47 16.36 12.29
CA SER A 110 -21.07 16.99 11.03
C SER A 110 -20.13 18.18 11.20
N THR A 111 -20.00 18.72 12.41
CA THR A 111 -19.09 19.81 12.78
C THR A 111 -17.62 19.41 12.82
N VAL A 112 -17.31 18.13 13.02
CA VAL A 112 -15.92 17.65 13.15
C VAL A 112 -15.22 17.71 11.79
N THR A 113 -14.12 18.47 11.76
CA THR A 113 -13.24 18.66 10.60
C THR A 113 -11.99 17.77 10.64
N THR A 114 -11.59 17.28 11.81
CA THR A 114 -10.35 16.51 12.01
C THR A 114 -10.55 15.33 12.96
N ILE A 115 -10.04 14.17 12.58
CA ILE A 115 -9.69 13.07 13.49
C ILE A 115 -8.17 13.05 13.62
N GLY A 116 -7.64 13.20 14.83
CA GLY A 116 -6.21 13.31 15.11
C GLY A 116 -5.41 12.05 14.84
N GLY A 117 -4.07 12.18 14.87
CA GLY A 117 -3.16 11.05 14.78
C GLY A 117 -3.30 10.11 15.97
N TRP A 118 -3.18 8.79 15.75
CA TRP A 118 -3.31 7.74 16.77
C TRP A 118 -4.65 7.73 17.53
N CYS A 119 -5.67 8.50 17.08
CA CYS A 119 -6.91 8.76 17.81
C CYS A 119 -7.55 7.50 18.44
N PHE A 120 -7.72 6.43 17.68
CA PHE A 120 -8.27 5.14 18.12
C PHE A 120 -7.21 4.02 18.09
N PHE A 121 -5.93 4.34 18.18
CA PHE A 121 -4.83 3.38 18.03
C PHE A 121 -4.99 2.17 18.96
N MET A 122 -4.93 0.97 18.39
CA MET A 122 -5.15 -0.32 19.05
C MET A 122 -6.50 -0.48 19.78
N ALA A 123 -7.55 0.29 19.45
CA ALA A 123 -8.86 0.15 20.08
C ALA A 123 -9.45 -1.25 19.80
N PRO A 124 -9.52 -2.15 20.80
CA PRO A 124 -9.60 -3.59 20.53
C PRO A 124 -10.99 -4.03 20.07
N ASN A 125 -12.03 -3.35 20.53
CA ASN A 125 -13.43 -3.69 20.28
C ASN A 125 -14.16 -2.65 19.42
N LEU A 126 -13.46 -1.66 18.85
CA LEU A 126 -14.07 -0.67 17.96
C LEU A 126 -14.53 -1.33 16.66
N GLU A 127 -15.84 -1.54 16.52
CA GLU A 127 -16.48 -2.20 15.38
C GLU A 127 -16.81 -1.22 14.25
N THR A 128 -17.24 0.01 14.59
CA THR A 128 -17.69 1.02 13.62
C THR A 128 -17.41 2.47 14.06
N VAL A 129 -17.22 3.34 13.06
CA VAL A 129 -17.33 4.80 13.21
C VAL A 129 -18.34 5.31 12.19
N THR A 130 -19.29 6.13 12.63
CA THR A 130 -20.32 6.72 11.77
C THR A 130 -20.15 8.24 11.69
N PHE A 131 -20.58 8.82 10.56
CA PHE A 131 -20.50 10.25 10.30
C PHE A 131 -21.90 10.80 10.00
N ALA A 132 -22.27 11.90 10.64
CA ALA A 132 -23.54 12.56 10.36
C ALA A 132 -23.61 13.11 8.92
N GLU A 133 -24.83 13.23 8.39
CA GLU A 133 -25.07 13.80 7.07
C GLU A 133 -24.48 15.22 6.95
N GLY A 134 -23.89 15.53 5.79
CA GLY A 134 -23.21 16.80 5.57
C GLY A 134 -21.90 16.98 6.36
N SER A 135 -21.26 15.87 6.77
CA SER A 135 -19.97 15.88 7.47
C SER A 135 -18.94 16.83 6.87
N GLN A 136 -18.29 17.62 7.72
CA GLN A 136 -17.23 18.54 7.32
C GLN A 136 -15.82 17.96 7.49
N LEU A 137 -15.69 16.67 7.81
CA LEU A 137 -14.40 16.00 8.02
C LEU A 137 -13.47 16.21 6.82
N LYS A 138 -12.35 16.90 7.03
CA LYS A 138 -11.32 17.20 6.02
C LYS A 138 -10.15 16.25 6.10
N SER A 139 -9.80 15.78 7.31
CA SER A 139 -8.62 14.94 7.50
C SER A 139 -8.77 13.87 8.58
N ILE A 140 -8.16 12.72 8.34
CA ILE A 140 -7.98 11.61 9.28
C ILE A 140 -6.46 11.44 9.47
N GLY A 141 -6.01 11.41 10.73
CA GLY A 141 -4.59 11.43 11.10
C GLY A 141 -3.80 10.17 10.76
N GLN A 142 -2.48 10.26 10.95
CA GLN A 142 -1.58 9.10 10.91
C GLN A 142 -2.01 8.06 11.96
N SER A 143 -1.98 6.77 11.61
CA SER A 143 -2.27 5.66 12.54
C SER A 143 -3.62 5.76 13.28
N ALA A 144 -4.58 6.55 12.78
CA ALA A 144 -5.79 6.91 13.53
C ALA A 144 -6.67 5.72 13.93
N PHE A 145 -6.61 4.62 13.20
CA PHE A 145 -7.26 3.33 13.49
C PHE A 145 -6.26 2.16 13.42
N GLU A 146 -4.95 2.42 13.48
CA GLU A 146 -3.95 1.35 13.34
C GLU A 146 -4.12 0.30 14.44
N ALA A 147 -4.15 -0.96 13.99
CA ALA A 147 -4.34 -2.16 14.78
C ALA A 147 -5.66 -2.21 15.58
N CYS A 148 -6.75 -1.62 15.06
CA CYS A 148 -8.13 -1.90 15.51
C CYS A 148 -8.61 -3.25 14.93
N PRO A 149 -8.60 -4.37 15.68
CA PRO A 149 -8.82 -5.70 15.11
C PRO A 149 -10.30 -6.01 14.88
N SER A 150 -11.21 -5.27 15.51
CA SER A 150 -12.67 -5.46 15.40
C SER A 150 -13.34 -4.53 14.37
N LEU A 151 -12.62 -3.57 13.79
CA LEU A 151 -13.16 -2.56 12.88
C LEU A 151 -13.55 -3.22 11.55
N GLN A 152 -14.85 -3.43 11.30
CA GLN A 152 -15.32 -4.20 10.15
C GLN A 152 -15.47 -3.37 8.88
N LYS A 153 -15.94 -2.13 9.00
CA LYS A 153 -16.33 -1.28 7.85
C LYS A 153 -16.00 0.16 8.13
N PHE A 154 -15.49 0.86 7.12
CA PHE A 154 -15.24 2.30 7.22
C PHE A 154 -15.85 3.08 6.05
N PHE A 155 -16.54 4.17 6.37
CA PHE A 155 -17.09 5.11 5.40
C PHE A 155 -16.28 6.40 5.41
N VAL A 156 -15.85 6.86 4.24
CA VAL A 156 -15.04 8.08 4.07
C VAL A 156 -15.90 9.17 3.41
N PRO A 157 -16.34 10.22 4.15
CA PRO A 157 -17.09 11.33 3.58
C PRO A 157 -16.36 12.04 2.44
N LYS A 158 -17.09 12.58 1.46
CA LYS A 158 -16.51 13.23 0.26
C LYS A 158 -15.68 14.47 0.57
N SER A 159 -15.91 15.06 1.74
CA SER A 159 -15.17 16.19 2.30
C SER A 159 -13.74 15.84 2.71
N VAL A 160 -13.39 14.56 2.85
CA VAL A 160 -12.05 14.11 3.26
C VAL A 160 -11.07 14.33 2.10
N THR A 161 -10.03 15.12 2.38
CA THR A 161 -8.96 15.48 1.45
C THR A 161 -7.63 14.79 1.77
N SER A 162 -7.48 14.28 3.00
CA SER A 162 -6.26 13.60 3.46
C SER A 162 -6.59 12.49 4.45
N ILE A 163 -6.14 11.27 4.14
CA ILE A 163 -6.00 10.16 5.10
C ILE A 163 -4.51 10.06 5.49
N GLY A 164 -4.21 9.67 6.71
CA GLY A 164 -2.83 9.50 7.20
C GLY A 164 -2.13 8.25 6.66
N SER A 165 -0.80 8.24 6.74
CA SER A 165 -0.03 7.01 6.63
C SER A 165 -0.42 6.06 7.77
N HIS A 166 -0.32 4.74 7.55
CA HIS A 166 -0.69 3.69 8.53
C HIS A 166 -2.15 3.71 9.01
N CYS A 167 -3.05 4.56 8.47
CA CYS A 167 -4.34 4.90 9.10
C CYS A 167 -5.21 3.71 9.52
N PHE A 168 -5.25 2.63 8.74
CA PHE A 168 -5.99 1.39 8.99
C PHE A 168 -5.06 0.16 8.98
N LYS A 169 -3.74 0.35 9.11
CA LYS A 169 -2.78 -0.76 9.14
C LYS A 169 -3.16 -1.75 10.23
N GLU A 170 -3.10 -3.05 9.94
CA GLU A 170 -3.41 -4.14 10.86
C GLU A 170 -4.86 -4.13 11.40
N CYS A 171 -5.79 -3.45 10.73
CA CYS A 171 -7.23 -3.66 10.92
C CYS A 171 -7.66 -5.00 10.32
N SER A 172 -7.37 -6.10 11.04
CA SER A 172 -7.49 -7.46 10.54
C SER A 172 -8.90 -7.87 10.11
N SER A 173 -9.95 -7.25 10.66
CA SER A 173 -11.36 -7.55 10.32
C SER A 173 -12.00 -6.57 9.33
N LEU A 174 -11.24 -5.61 8.76
CA LEU A 174 -11.80 -4.58 7.89
C LEU A 174 -12.19 -5.15 6.52
N GLU A 175 -13.45 -5.57 6.38
CA GLU A 175 -14.00 -6.21 5.17
C GLU A 175 -14.04 -5.26 3.96
N THR A 176 -14.39 -3.99 4.21
CA THR A 176 -14.75 -3.00 3.19
C THR A 176 -14.44 -1.56 3.61
N VAL A 177 -13.99 -0.75 2.64
CA VAL A 177 -13.83 0.70 2.80
C VAL A 177 -14.56 1.40 1.66
N THR A 178 -15.54 2.24 2.01
CA THR A 178 -16.41 2.94 1.04
C THR A 178 -16.14 4.44 1.06
N PHE A 179 -15.76 4.99 -0.08
CA PHE A 179 -15.67 6.44 -0.28
C PHE A 179 -17.01 6.97 -0.79
N GLU A 180 -17.44 8.12 -0.26
CA GLU A 180 -18.62 8.82 -0.75
C GLU A 180 -18.42 9.35 -2.18
N GLU A 181 -19.48 9.37 -2.99
CA GLU A 181 -19.44 9.90 -4.35
C GLU A 181 -18.98 11.37 -4.36
N GLY A 182 -18.08 11.69 -5.28
CA GLY A 182 -17.45 13.02 -5.36
C GLY A 182 -16.30 13.24 -4.37
N SER A 183 -15.78 12.20 -3.72
CA SER A 183 -14.55 12.28 -2.90
C SER A 183 -13.39 12.93 -3.68
N THR A 184 -12.66 13.81 -3.00
CA THR A 184 -11.58 14.63 -3.58
C THR A 184 -10.18 14.14 -3.20
N LEU A 185 -10.06 12.97 -2.58
CA LEU A 185 -8.78 12.39 -2.15
C LEU A 185 -7.87 12.13 -3.36
N THR A 186 -6.61 12.60 -3.29
CA THR A 186 -5.65 12.55 -4.41
C THR A 186 -4.57 11.48 -4.26
N GLU A 187 -4.39 10.92 -3.07
CA GLU A 187 -3.31 9.99 -2.73
C GLU A 187 -3.73 9.01 -1.62
N ILE A 188 -3.38 7.74 -1.76
CA ILE A 188 -3.31 6.78 -0.65
C ILE A 188 -1.86 6.77 -0.15
N LYS A 189 -1.64 6.97 1.16
CA LYS A 189 -0.32 7.16 1.75
C LYS A 189 0.34 5.84 2.15
N ASP A 190 1.58 5.94 2.63
CA ASP A 190 2.35 4.75 3.01
C ASP A 190 1.64 3.94 4.09
N PHE A 191 1.62 2.62 3.93
CA PHE A 191 1.06 1.65 4.87
C PHE A 191 -0.45 1.82 5.17
N THR A 192 -1.21 2.67 4.45
CA THR A 192 -2.57 3.09 4.88
C THR A 192 -3.53 1.95 5.21
N PHE A 193 -3.50 0.81 4.49
CA PHE A 193 -4.33 -0.38 4.74
C PHE A 193 -3.50 -1.65 5.02
N GLN A 194 -2.17 -1.57 5.14
CA GLN A 194 -1.28 -2.74 5.27
C GLN A 194 -1.80 -3.80 6.26
N LYS A 195 -1.91 -5.06 5.82
CA LYS A 195 -2.44 -6.21 6.59
C LYS A 195 -3.90 -6.04 7.01
N CYS A 196 -4.71 -5.37 6.20
CA CYS A 196 -6.16 -5.54 6.25
C CYS A 196 -6.52 -6.88 5.61
N VAL A 197 -6.18 -7.99 6.28
CA VAL A 197 -6.19 -9.33 5.69
C VAL A 197 -7.56 -9.80 5.20
N LEU A 198 -8.67 -9.24 5.72
CA LEU A 198 -10.04 -9.49 5.26
C LEU A 198 -10.62 -8.41 4.33
N LEU A 199 -9.84 -7.39 3.93
CA LEU A 199 -10.29 -6.36 3.00
C LEU A 199 -10.49 -6.95 1.62
N SER A 200 -11.76 -7.12 1.26
CA SER A 200 -12.16 -7.80 0.02
C SER A 200 -12.42 -6.82 -1.12
N SER A 201 -12.90 -5.61 -0.80
CA SER A 201 -13.26 -4.59 -1.78
C SER A 201 -13.05 -3.17 -1.26
N ILE A 202 -12.42 -2.33 -2.09
CA ILE A 202 -12.22 -0.90 -1.84
C ILE A 202 -12.23 -0.12 -3.16
N ASN A 203 -13.29 0.67 -3.38
CA ASN A 203 -13.44 1.51 -4.56
C ASN A 203 -12.70 2.85 -4.37
N VAL A 204 -11.38 2.85 -4.61
CA VAL A 204 -10.54 4.06 -4.48
C VAL A 204 -10.99 5.13 -5.50
N PRO A 205 -11.13 6.42 -5.09
CA PRO A 205 -11.66 7.46 -5.97
C PRO A 205 -10.85 7.70 -7.25
N ASN A 206 -11.54 8.04 -8.35
CA ASN A 206 -10.91 8.39 -9.63
C ASN A 206 -9.97 9.60 -9.57
N THR A 207 -10.06 10.41 -8.51
CA THR A 207 -9.16 11.54 -8.22
C THR A 207 -7.81 11.11 -7.65
N VAL A 208 -7.65 9.85 -7.19
CA VAL A 208 -6.38 9.33 -6.69
C VAL A 208 -5.41 9.09 -7.85
N THR A 209 -4.32 9.84 -7.84
CA THR A 209 -3.25 9.75 -8.86
C THR A 209 -2.04 8.98 -8.36
N ARG A 210 -1.96 8.67 -7.07
CA ARG A 210 -0.80 8.09 -6.38
C ARG A 210 -1.23 7.11 -5.29
N ILE A 211 -0.59 5.94 -5.25
CA ILE A 211 -0.68 5.00 -4.11
C ILE A 211 0.76 4.76 -3.63
N CYS A 212 1.03 5.07 -2.36
CA CYS A 212 2.37 5.07 -1.78
C CYS A 212 2.74 3.75 -1.11
N ASN A 213 3.89 3.70 -0.42
CA ASN A 213 4.60 2.46 -0.17
C ASN A 213 3.85 1.51 0.78
N GLU A 214 3.83 0.23 0.44
CA GLU A 214 3.21 -0.86 1.19
C GLU A 214 1.72 -0.68 1.53
N ALA A 215 1.02 0.22 0.82
CA ALA A 215 -0.30 0.72 1.23
C ALA A 215 -1.40 -0.34 1.33
N PHE A 216 -1.29 -1.48 0.63
CA PHE A 216 -2.20 -2.62 0.65
C PHE A 216 -1.44 -3.95 0.86
N LYS A 217 -0.24 -3.90 1.45
CA LYS A 217 0.66 -5.06 1.52
C LYS A 217 0.15 -6.09 2.54
N PHE A 218 0.12 -7.37 2.15
CA PHE A 218 -0.55 -8.45 2.87
C PHE A 218 -2.09 -8.29 3.00
N ASP A 219 -2.73 -7.53 2.11
CA ASP A 219 -4.20 -7.48 2.04
C ASP A 219 -4.68 -8.68 1.20
N GLU A 220 -4.55 -9.86 1.80
CA GLU A 220 -4.66 -11.18 1.13
C GLU A 220 -6.04 -11.46 0.52
N SER A 221 -7.11 -10.87 1.05
CA SER A 221 -8.50 -11.08 0.59
C SER A 221 -8.97 -10.16 -0.56
N LEU A 222 -8.15 -9.21 -1.02
CA LEU A 222 -8.56 -8.28 -2.09
C LEU A 222 -8.87 -9.04 -3.38
N THR A 223 -10.13 -9.02 -3.83
CA THR A 223 -10.52 -9.71 -5.08
C THR A 223 -10.16 -8.91 -6.33
N ALA A 224 -9.93 -7.61 -6.20
CA ALA A 224 -9.45 -6.75 -7.28
C ALA A 224 -8.46 -5.71 -6.72
N LEU A 225 -7.42 -5.38 -7.50
CA LEU A 225 -6.50 -4.31 -7.12
C LEU A 225 -7.18 -2.94 -7.26
N PRO A 226 -7.12 -2.05 -6.25
CA PRO A 226 -7.66 -0.70 -6.34
C PRO A 226 -6.78 0.21 -7.21
N LEU A 227 -6.93 0.09 -8.52
CA LEU A 227 -6.19 0.82 -9.55
C LEU A 227 -7.11 1.83 -10.26
N PRO A 228 -7.31 3.05 -9.71
CA PRO A 228 -8.22 4.03 -10.29
C PRO A 228 -7.75 4.50 -11.69
N PRO A 229 -8.66 4.91 -12.60
CA PRO A 229 -8.32 5.23 -13.99
C PRO A 229 -7.36 6.42 -14.19
N GLY A 230 -7.16 7.25 -13.15
CA GLY A 230 -6.21 8.37 -13.13
C GLY A 230 -4.87 8.06 -12.45
N LEU A 231 -4.64 6.81 -12.04
CA LEU A 231 -3.42 6.42 -11.31
C LEU A 231 -2.17 6.60 -12.17
N THR A 232 -1.19 7.35 -11.67
CA THR A 232 0.09 7.62 -12.36
C THR A 232 1.29 6.95 -11.68
N PHE A 233 1.17 6.60 -10.41
CA PHE A 233 2.26 6.13 -9.55
C PHE A 233 1.80 5.05 -8.57
N VAL A 234 2.50 3.93 -8.56
CA VAL A 234 2.45 2.87 -7.53
C VAL A 234 3.81 2.80 -6.83
N GLY A 235 3.79 2.92 -5.50
CA GLY A 235 4.96 2.88 -4.62
C GLY A 235 5.62 1.51 -4.49
N GLU A 236 6.46 1.36 -3.48
CA GLU A 236 7.20 0.13 -3.20
C GLU A 236 6.30 -0.88 -2.48
N ALA A 237 6.33 -2.14 -2.91
CA ALA A 237 5.60 -3.27 -2.33
C ALA A 237 4.09 -3.06 -2.06
N VAL A 238 3.42 -2.17 -2.79
CA VAL A 238 2.03 -1.71 -2.53
C VAL A 238 1.04 -2.87 -2.40
N PHE A 239 1.03 -3.77 -3.37
CA PHE A 239 0.14 -4.93 -3.44
C PHE A 239 0.93 -6.24 -3.23
N CYS A 240 2.07 -6.16 -2.55
CA CYS A 240 2.89 -7.33 -2.28
C CYS A 240 2.11 -8.28 -1.35
N GLU A 241 1.99 -9.53 -1.78
CA GLU A 241 1.20 -10.60 -1.15
C GLU A 241 -0.34 -10.39 -1.16
N CYS A 242 -0.88 -9.55 -2.06
CA CYS A 242 -2.32 -9.54 -2.38
C CYS A 242 -2.69 -10.79 -3.21
N SER A 243 -2.78 -11.95 -2.56
CA SER A 243 -2.91 -13.25 -3.23
C SER A 243 -4.32 -13.64 -3.69
N GLY A 244 -5.37 -13.02 -3.13
CA GLY A 244 -6.78 -13.32 -3.45
C GLY A 244 -7.34 -12.67 -4.72
N VAL A 245 -6.50 -11.95 -5.48
CA VAL A 245 -6.91 -11.14 -6.63
C VAL A 245 -7.40 -12.02 -7.80
N GLU A 246 -8.55 -11.67 -8.37
CA GLU A 246 -9.10 -12.32 -9.56
C GLU A 246 -8.34 -11.88 -10.83
N VAL A 247 -8.15 -12.81 -11.76
CA VAL A 247 -7.49 -12.56 -13.05
C VAL A 247 -8.52 -12.35 -14.17
N PRO A 248 -8.28 -11.47 -15.16
CA PRO A 248 -7.03 -10.75 -15.43
C PRO A 248 -6.90 -9.41 -14.69
N VAL A 249 -5.68 -9.09 -14.23
CA VAL A 249 -5.36 -7.76 -13.71
C VAL A 249 -5.11 -6.78 -14.86
N VAL A 250 -5.79 -5.64 -14.84
CA VAL A 250 -5.67 -4.57 -15.84
C VAL A 250 -4.95 -3.36 -15.22
N LEU A 251 -3.88 -2.88 -15.87
CA LEU A 251 -3.15 -1.68 -15.43
C LEU A 251 -3.76 -0.41 -16.05
N PRO A 252 -3.92 0.71 -15.29
CA PRO A 252 -4.44 1.96 -15.83
C PRO A 252 -3.58 2.54 -16.96
N LYS A 253 -4.21 3.01 -18.04
CA LYS A 253 -3.54 3.63 -19.20
C LYS A 253 -2.82 4.97 -18.91
N THR A 254 -2.93 5.47 -17.67
CA THR A 254 -2.22 6.64 -17.13
C THR A 254 -0.98 6.28 -16.31
N LEU A 255 -0.77 4.99 -16.00
CA LEU A 255 0.26 4.54 -15.07
C LEU A 255 1.66 4.79 -15.65
N THR A 256 2.46 5.64 -15.00
CA THR A 256 3.81 6.04 -15.47
C THR A 256 4.93 5.35 -14.72
N THR A 257 4.67 5.01 -13.45
CA THR A 257 5.68 4.58 -12.49
C THR A 257 5.12 3.50 -11.57
N VAL A 258 5.85 2.40 -11.48
CA VAL A 258 5.67 1.29 -10.55
C VAL A 258 7.02 1.07 -9.86
N LYS A 259 7.07 0.98 -8.53
CA LYS A 259 8.34 0.81 -7.80
C LYS A 259 8.59 -0.66 -7.39
N TRP A 260 9.63 -0.86 -6.59
CA TRP A 260 10.16 -2.16 -6.16
C TRP A 260 9.06 -3.10 -5.66
N ALA A 261 9.02 -4.35 -6.12
CA ALA A 261 8.09 -5.40 -5.66
C ALA A 261 6.58 -5.03 -5.61
N ALA A 262 6.15 -3.98 -6.32
CA ALA A 262 4.81 -3.40 -6.20
C ALA A 262 3.63 -4.36 -6.37
N PHE A 263 3.80 -5.42 -7.17
CA PHE A 263 2.84 -6.51 -7.39
C PHE A 263 3.48 -7.89 -7.11
N GLU A 264 4.48 -7.98 -6.22
CA GLU A 264 5.08 -9.27 -5.88
C GLU A 264 4.03 -10.22 -5.30
N LYS A 265 3.95 -11.45 -5.84
CA LYS A 265 2.96 -12.49 -5.51
C LYS A 265 1.49 -12.13 -5.76
N VAL A 266 1.19 -11.06 -6.49
CA VAL A 266 -0.17 -10.87 -7.05
C VAL A 266 -0.41 -11.90 -8.15
N PRO A 267 -1.49 -12.70 -8.14
CA PRO A 267 -1.79 -13.62 -9.23
C PRO A 267 -2.01 -12.87 -10.55
N MET A 268 -1.19 -13.16 -11.55
CA MET A 268 -1.32 -12.65 -12.92
C MET A 268 -0.85 -13.72 -13.89
N GLU A 269 -1.71 -14.29 -14.73
CA GLU A 269 -1.24 -15.15 -15.83
C GLU A 269 -0.73 -14.33 -17.03
N THR A 270 -1.29 -13.14 -17.22
CA THR A 270 -0.99 -12.22 -18.31
C THR A 270 -1.07 -10.79 -17.79
N VAL A 271 -0.17 -9.93 -18.24
CA VAL A 271 -0.25 -8.47 -18.01
C VAL A 271 -0.05 -7.71 -19.31
N ILE A 272 -0.82 -6.63 -19.48
CA ILE A 272 -0.62 -5.61 -20.51
C ILE A 272 0.12 -4.45 -19.84
N ILE A 273 1.32 -4.15 -20.32
CA ILE A 273 2.10 -2.99 -19.91
C ILE A 273 1.66 -1.81 -20.79
N PRO A 274 0.99 -0.79 -20.22
CA PRO A 274 0.48 0.34 -20.99
C PRO A 274 1.64 1.22 -21.46
N LYS A 275 1.49 1.88 -22.61
CA LYS A 275 2.57 2.66 -23.24
C LYS A 275 3.07 3.85 -22.41
N SER A 276 2.31 4.24 -21.39
CA SER A 276 2.66 5.27 -20.40
C SER A 276 3.71 4.82 -19.38
N LEU A 277 3.86 3.51 -19.15
CA LEU A 277 4.60 2.95 -18.03
C LEU A 277 6.11 2.87 -18.32
N VAL A 278 6.78 4.02 -18.17
CA VAL A 278 8.22 4.18 -18.40
C VAL A 278 9.07 3.61 -17.27
N ASN A 279 8.66 3.81 -16.02
CA ASN A 279 9.45 3.42 -14.84
C ASN A 279 8.87 2.18 -14.17
N ILE A 280 9.50 1.01 -14.32
CA ILE A 280 9.13 -0.20 -13.57
C ILE A 280 10.31 -0.62 -12.68
N GLY A 281 10.07 -0.68 -11.38
CA GLY A 281 11.08 -0.98 -10.37
C GLY A 281 11.54 -2.45 -10.38
N PRO A 282 12.68 -2.77 -9.76
CA PRO A 282 13.12 -4.15 -9.62
C PRO A 282 12.09 -5.05 -8.91
N TRP A 283 11.97 -6.31 -9.33
CA TRP A 283 11.05 -7.31 -8.77
C TRP A 283 9.54 -6.94 -8.79
N SER A 284 9.10 -5.86 -9.47
CA SER A 284 7.68 -5.42 -9.43
C SER A 284 6.66 -6.50 -9.75
N PHE A 285 7.00 -7.51 -10.57
CA PHE A 285 6.12 -8.63 -10.92
C PHE A 285 6.70 -10.01 -10.49
N LYS A 286 7.50 -10.06 -9.41
CA LYS A 286 8.08 -11.31 -8.89
C LYS A 286 7.00 -12.27 -8.39
N SER A 287 7.18 -13.57 -8.66
CA SER A 287 6.33 -14.66 -8.15
C SER A 287 4.82 -14.51 -8.45
N THR A 288 4.46 -13.77 -9.49
CA THR A 288 3.07 -13.49 -9.93
C THR A 288 2.38 -14.64 -10.66
N GLY A 289 3.15 -15.62 -11.15
CA GLY A 289 2.64 -16.67 -12.04
C GLY A 289 2.53 -16.26 -13.52
N LEU A 290 3.10 -15.11 -13.92
CA LEU A 290 3.05 -14.61 -15.29
C LEU A 290 3.52 -15.66 -16.31
N LYS A 291 2.72 -15.84 -17.35
CA LYS A 291 3.00 -16.69 -18.52
C LYS A 291 3.20 -15.86 -19.77
N LYS A 292 2.54 -14.69 -19.87
CA LYS A 292 2.65 -13.78 -21.02
C LYS A 292 2.71 -12.32 -20.59
N ILE A 293 3.47 -11.52 -21.33
CA ILE A 293 3.57 -10.06 -21.14
C ILE A 293 3.34 -9.41 -22.50
N PHE A 294 2.39 -8.48 -22.57
CA PHE A 294 2.10 -7.68 -23.75
C PHE A 294 2.53 -6.24 -23.51
N PHE A 295 3.11 -5.58 -24.52
CA PHE A 295 3.49 -4.17 -24.45
C PHE A 295 2.71 -3.36 -25.49
N GLU A 296 1.99 -2.34 -25.05
CA GLU A 296 1.43 -1.32 -25.94
C GLU A 296 2.55 -0.40 -26.47
N TYR A 297 2.52 -0.07 -27.77
CA TYR A 297 3.37 0.98 -28.34
C TYR A 297 2.72 1.64 -29.57
N ASP A 298 3.10 2.88 -29.87
CA ASP A 298 2.48 3.65 -30.95
C ASP A 298 3.03 3.31 -32.34
N THR A 299 4.35 3.23 -32.51
CA THR A 299 4.99 2.97 -33.82
C THR A 299 6.32 2.21 -33.72
N THR A 300 7.21 2.63 -32.83
CA THR A 300 8.50 1.96 -32.58
C THR A 300 8.51 1.26 -31.22
N PHE A 301 8.92 0.00 -31.19
CA PHE A 301 9.18 -0.72 -29.95
C PHE A 301 10.36 -0.05 -29.18
N PRO A 302 10.28 0.14 -27.85
CA PRO A 302 11.33 0.82 -27.09
C PRO A 302 12.66 0.05 -27.12
N GLU A 303 13.76 0.74 -27.41
CA GLU A 303 15.10 0.13 -27.52
C GLU A 303 15.64 -0.43 -26.19
N VAL A 304 15.08 0.01 -25.06
CA VAL A 304 15.43 -0.43 -23.71
C VAL A 304 14.15 -0.73 -22.93
N LEU A 305 13.97 -1.96 -22.49
CA LEU A 305 12.90 -2.35 -21.58
C LEU A 305 13.40 -2.25 -20.12
N PRO A 306 12.51 -2.09 -19.11
CA PRO A 306 12.86 -2.09 -17.70
C PRO A 306 13.18 -3.52 -17.20
N PHE A 307 14.31 -4.05 -17.66
CA PHE A 307 14.72 -5.45 -17.56
C PHE A 307 14.79 -6.05 -16.14
N SER A 308 14.95 -5.22 -15.10
CA SER A 308 14.99 -5.65 -13.69
C SER A 308 13.62 -5.93 -13.08
N ALA A 309 12.51 -5.50 -13.71
CA ALA A 309 11.19 -5.56 -13.11
C ALA A 309 10.53 -6.94 -13.15
N PHE A 310 10.88 -7.75 -14.14
CA PHE A 310 10.32 -9.07 -14.39
C PHE A 310 11.31 -10.13 -13.91
N HIS A 311 11.13 -10.57 -12.65
CA HIS A 311 12.07 -11.48 -11.99
C HIS A 311 11.33 -12.74 -11.53
N TRP A 312 11.52 -13.80 -12.30
CA TRP A 312 11.05 -15.15 -12.02
C TRP A 312 12.13 -15.81 -11.10
N ASN A 313 11.84 -16.83 -10.28
CA ASN A 313 12.86 -17.49 -9.43
C ASN A 313 12.93 -19.03 -9.62
N GLU A 314 14.12 -19.54 -9.98
CA GLU A 314 14.51 -20.89 -10.44
C GLU A 314 13.63 -21.61 -11.49
N ASP A 315 12.31 -21.42 -11.49
CA ASP A 315 11.40 -21.62 -12.62
C ASP A 315 11.62 -20.52 -13.72
N GLY A 316 12.89 -20.31 -14.14
CA GLY A 316 13.42 -19.00 -14.59
C GLY A 316 13.61 -18.05 -13.39
N PHE A 317 14.25 -16.88 -13.37
CA PHE A 317 15.01 -16.06 -14.31
C PHE A 317 15.62 -14.91 -13.46
N TYR A 318 16.84 -15.09 -12.92
CA TYR A 318 17.52 -14.09 -12.08
C TYR A 318 18.05 -12.90 -12.91
N GLY A 319 18.30 -11.76 -12.25
CA GLY A 319 18.85 -10.54 -12.86
C GLY A 319 20.17 -10.73 -13.65
N HIS A 320 20.46 -9.77 -14.55
CA HIS A 320 21.50 -9.73 -15.61
C HIS A 320 21.14 -10.32 -16.99
N ALA A 321 20.08 -11.11 -17.13
CA ALA A 321 19.81 -11.88 -18.36
C ALA A 321 19.22 -11.08 -19.56
N PHE A 322 19.67 -9.85 -19.83
CA PHE A 322 19.16 -9.03 -20.96
C PHE A 322 20.18 -8.24 -21.81
N GLU A 323 21.47 -8.16 -21.46
CA GLU A 323 22.48 -7.51 -22.35
C GLU A 323 22.61 -8.20 -23.73
N ASN A 324 22.18 -9.46 -23.84
CA ASN A 324 22.28 -10.27 -25.06
C ASN A 324 21.02 -10.30 -25.95
N LEU A 325 20.01 -9.44 -25.71
CA LEU A 325 18.78 -9.45 -26.54
C LEU A 325 19.02 -9.09 -28.03
N ARG A 326 20.16 -8.46 -28.36
CA ARG A 326 20.61 -8.27 -29.76
C ARG A 326 21.00 -9.57 -30.47
N ALA A 327 21.17 -10.69 -29.76
CA ALA A 327 21.77 -11.92 -30.30
C ALA A 327 20.84 -13.15 -30.33
N THR A 328 19.76 -13.19 -29.53
CA THR A 328 18.98 -14.42 -29.30
C THR A 328 17.77 -14.60 -30.20
N GLY A 329 17.25 -13.54 -30.82
CA GLY A 329 16.23 -13.66 -31.88
C GLY A 329 14.86 -14.16 -31.41
N TYR A 330 14.39 -13.72 -30.23
CA TYR A 330 13.00 -13.90 -29.82
C TYR A 330 12.05 -13.33 -30.89
N CYS A 331 10.94 -14.04 -31.13
CA CYS A 331 10.08 -13.79 -32.29
C CYS A 331 9.26 -12.50 -32.14
N ASN A 332 9.68 -11.44 -32.83
CA ASN A 332 8.83 -10.29 -33.16
C ASN A 332 7.65 -10.74 -34.03
N LYS A 333 6.56 -11.20 -33.40
CA LYS A 333 5.24 -11.31 -34.01
C LYS A 333 4.39 -10.14 -33.54
N GLN A 334 3.97 -9.31 -34.49
CA GLN A 334 2.86 -8.38 -34.29
C GLN A 334 1.58 -9.23 -34.14
N VAL A 335 1.04 -9.31 -32.93
CA VAL A 335 -0.12 -10.16 -32.65
C VAL A 335 -1.40 -9.39 -32.99
N ALA A 336 -1.91 -9.62 -34.21
CA ALA A 336 -3.04 -8.86 -34.77
C ALA A 336 -4.40 -9.12 -34.10
N ASN A 337 -4.50 -10.09 -33.17
CA ASN A 337 -5.65 -10.31 -32.29
C ASN A 337 -5.13 -10.86 -30.96
N ILE A 338 -5.32 -10.12 -29.86
CA ILE A 338 -5.18 -10.69 -28.50
C ILE A 338 -6.44 -11.53 -28.25
N PRO A 339 -6.35 -12.80 -27.83
CA PRO A 339 -7.54 -13.60 -27.51
C PRO A 339 -8.27 -13.01 -26.29
N ASP A 340 -9.46 -12.46 -26.54
CA ASP A 340 -10.52 -12.10 -25.59
C ASP A 340 -10.07 -11.50 -24.24
N VAL A 341 -9.30 -10.40 -24.30
CA VAL A 341 -9.23 -9.44 -23.19
C VAL A 341 -10.32 -8.38 -23.35
N ILE A 342 -10.88 -7.95 -22.23
CA ILE A 342 -12.09 -7.12 -22.12
C ILE A 342 -11.86 -5.71 -22.74
N GLN A 343 -12.23 -5.57 -24.03
CA GLN A 343 -12.38 -4.35 -24.84
C GLN A 343 -11.27 -3.27 -24.79
N ASP A 344 -10.58 -3.04 -25.93
CA ASP A 344 -11.01 -1.98 -26.86
C ASP A 344 -10.57 -2.27 -28.32
N ASN A 345 -10.97 -1.43 -29.27
CA ASN A 345 -10.75 -1.58 -30.72
C ASN A 345 -9.81 -0.52 -31.33
N ASN A 346 -8.87 0.06 -30.56
CA ASN A 346 -8.15 1.27 -30.98
C ASN A 346 -6.87 1.07 -31.81
N GLY A 347 -6.60 -0.14 -32.33
CA GLY A 347 -5.62 -0.36 -33.42
C GLY A 347 -4.14 -0.11 -33.09
N GLY A 348 -3.77 0.03 -31.82
CA GLY A 348 -2.37 0.07 -31.38
C GLY A 348 -1.64 -1.24 -31.70
N SER A 349 -0.34 -1.16 -31.99
CA SER A 349 0.46 -2.37 -32.21
C SER A 349 0.96 -2.95 -30.89
N VAL A 350 1.04 -4.29 -30.83
CA VAL A 350 1.36 -5.03 -29.61
C VAL A 350 2.42 -6.09 -29.90
N VAL A 351 3.38 -6.24 -28.98
CA VAL A 351 4.41 -7.29 -28.97
C VAL A 351 4.23 -8.13 -27.70
N THR A 352 4.38 -9.44 -27.85
CA THR A 352 4.21 -10.42 -26.77
C THR A 352 5.55 -11.06 -26.41
N MET A 353 5.85 -11.16 -25.12
CA MET A 353 6.79 -12.16 -24.58
C MET A 353 5.99 -13.30 -23.95
N GLU A 354 6.28 -14.55 -24.33
CA GLU A 354 5.67 -15.75 -23.78
C GLU A 354 6.71 -16.55 -22.99
N LYS A 355 6.31 -17.20 -21.89
CA LYS A 355 7.15 -18.20 -21.22
C LYS A 355 7.45 -19.33 -22.20
N VAL A 356 8.74 -19.64 -22.36
CA VAL A 356 9.18 -20.86 -23.04
C VAL A 356 9.65 -21.81 -21.94
N ASP A 357 8.75 -22.66 -21.47
CA ASP A 357 9.14 -23.89 -20.79
C ASP A 357 10.00 -24.74 -21.76
N ASP A 358 10.94 -25.52 -21.23
CA ASP A 358 11.98 -26.26 -21.99
C ASP A 358 13.03 -25.43 -22.77
N VAL A 359 13.46 -24.27 -22.23
CA VAL A 359 14.80 -23.74 -22.56
C VAL A 359 15.85 -24.46 -21.71
N THR A 360 16.47 -25.51 -22.26
CA THR A 360 17.63 -26.16 -21.61
C THR A 360 18.81 -25.19 -21.56
N THR A 361 19.04 -24.56 -20.40
CA THR A 361 20.01 -23.46 -20.27
C THR A 361 21.45 -23.95 -20.34
N LEU A 362 22.08 -23.79 -21.51
CA LEU A 362 23.52 -23.85 -21.71
C LEU A 362 24.20 -22.69 -20.96
N GLY A 363 24.54 -22.92 -19.69
CA GLY A 363 25.15 -21.92 -18.82
C GLY A 363 26.49 -21.41 -19.34
N ILE A 364 26.59 -20.10 -19.58
CA ILE A 364 27.84 -19.42 -19.98
C ILE A 364 28.66 -19.15 -18.71
N GLY A 365 29.45 -20.13 -18.29
CA GLY A 365 30.35 -20.02 -17.15
C GLY A 365 31.75 -19.52 -17.53
N GLY A 366 32.18 -18.43 -16.91
CA GLY A 366 33.56 -17.95 -16.90
C GLY A 366 33.79 -17.01 -15.72
N VAL A 367 34.95 -16.95 -15.05
CA VAL A 367 36.21 -17.70 -15.21
C VAL A 367 36.73 -17.99 -13.78
N GLN A 368 37.57 -18.99 -13.54
CA GLN A 368 39.02 -18.81 -13.47
C GLN A 368 39.73 -20.16 -13.65
N ALA A 369 40.85 -20.16 -14.38
CA ALA A 369 41.71 -21.33 -14.54
C ALA A 369 43.13 -20.99 -14.11
N ASP A 370 43.50 -21.40 -12.89
CA ASP A 370 44.87 -21.27 -12.41
C ASP A 370 45.76 -22.33 -13.08
N ASN A 371 46.87 -21.89 -13.67
CA ASN A 371 47.94 -22.71 -14.26
C ASN A 371 47.61 -23.49 -15.56
N ALA A 372 47.32 -22.78 -16.65
CA ALA A 372 47.47 -23.31 -18.01
C ALA A 372 48.23 -22.33 -18.93
N PRO A 373 49.24 -22.77 -19.71
CA PRO A 373 50.03 -21.89 -20.57
C PRO A 373 49.27 -21.45 -21.83
N ALA A 374 49.67 -20.30 -22.38
CA ALA A 374 48.96 -19.65 -23.47
C ALA A 374 48.94 -20.43 -24.81
N ARG A 375 47.85 -20.22 -25.58
CA ARG A 375 47.61 -20.65 -26.98
C ARG A 375 47.16 -22.12 -27.21
N GLN A 376 45.88 -22.40 -26.95
CA GLN A 376 45.05 -23.18 -27.88
C GLN A 376 43.69 -22.50 -28.07
N LYS A 377 43.20 -22.44 -29.32
CA LYS A 377 41.83 -22.00 -29.66
C LYS A 377 40.89 -23.20 -29.67
N GLY A 378 39.60 -22.96 -29.35
CA GLY A 378 38.52 -23.90 -29.69
C GLY A 378 38.44 -25.15 -28.81
N VAL A 379 38.22 -24.97 -27.51
CA VAL A 379 37.82 -26.06 -26.61
C VAL A 379 36.53 -25.65 -25.91
N TYR A 380 35.42 -26.27 -26.31
CA TYR A 380 34.11 -26.13 -25.69
C TYR A 380 33.74 -27.44 -24.98
N THR A 381 32.83 -27.40 -24.02
CA THR A 381 32.39 -28.59 -23.25
C THR A 381 30.88 -28.64 -23.09
N LEU A 382 30.30 -29.84 -23.15
CA LEU A 382 28.90 -30.12 -22.82
C LEU A 382 28.88 -31.14 -21.67
N SER A 383 28.20 -30.82 -20.57
CA SER A 383 28.07 -31.70 -19.40
C SER A 383 29.40 -32.32 -18.92
N GLY A 384 30.48 -31.52 -18.93
CA GLY A 384 31.83 -31.96 -18.56
C GLY A 384 32.63 -32.70 -19.64
N GLN A 385 32.02 -33.12 -20.76
CA GLN A 385 32.75 -33.72 -21.88
C GLN A 385 33.24 -32.68 -22.89
N ARG A 386 34.44 -32.91 -23.43
CA ARG A 386 35.13 -32.04 -24.39
C ARG A 386 34.56 -32.20 -25.81
N LEU A 387 33.98 -31.14 -26.37
CA LEU A 387 33.29 -31.16 -27.67
C LEU A 387 34.22 -31.31 -28.90
N SER A 388 35.54 -31.33 -28.72
CA SER A 388 36.50 -31.63 -29.80
C SER A 388 36.49 -33.12 -30.16
N GLY A 389 35.42 -33.57 -30.83
CA GLY A 389 35.20 -34.96 -31.25
C GLY A 389 33.73 -35.41 -31.35
N ALA A 390 32.76 -34.57 -30.97
CA ALA A 390 31.34 -34.95 -30.97
C ALA A 390 30.76 -35.07 -32.39
N GLN A 391 30.73 -36.30 -32.95
CA GLN A 391 30.20 -36.56 -34.30
C GLN A 391 28.67 -36.58 -34.39
N ASN A 392 27.96 -36.77 -33.26
CA ASN A 392 26.51 -36.87 -33.20
C ASN A 392 25.92 -35.78 -32.29
N LEU A 393 25.70 -34.59 -32.84
CA LEU A 393 24.81 -33.59 -32.23
C LEU A 393 23.37 -33.86 -32.70
N PRO A 394 22.35 -33.80 -31.81
CA PRO A 394 20.95 -33.81 -32.23
C PRO A 394 20.61 -32.72 -33.25
N ALA A 395 19.59 -32.97 -34.08
CA ALA A 395 19.03 -31.94 -34.95
C ALA A 395 18.49 -30.78 -34.11
N GLY A 396 18.92 -29.55 -34.40
CA GLY A 396 18.69 -28.42 -33.51
C GLY A 396 19.45 -27.15 -33.88
N ILE A 397 19.17 -26.09 -33.12
CA ILE A 397 19.82 -24.78 -33.27
C ILE A 397 20.79 -24.58 -32.10
N TYR A 398 22.05 -24.34 -32.42
CA TYR A 398 23.11 -24.08 -31.46
C TYR A 398 23.68 -22.68 -31.72
N ILE A 399 24.17 -22.01 -30.67
CA ILE A 399 24.89 -20.72 -30.80
C ILE A 399 26.32 -20.93 -30.32
N VAL A 400 27.29 -20.62 -31.18
CA VAL A 400 28.73 -20.72 -30.91
C VAL A 400 29.38 -19.43 -31.39
N ASP A 401 30.16 -18.77 -30.53
CA ASP A 401 30.82 -17.47 -30.79
C ASP A 401 29.88 -16.42 -31.43
N GLY A 402 28.65 -16.33 -30.93
CA GLY A 402 27.62 -15.41 -31.43
C GLY A 402 27.05 -15.74 -32.82
N ARG A 403 27.35 -16.93 -33.36
CA ARG A 403 26.87 -17.39 -34.67
C ARG A 403 25.89 -18.55 -34.51
N LYS A 404 24.79 -18.49 -35.27
CA LYS A 404 23.78 -19.55 -35.33
C LYS A 404 24.30 -20.72 -36.16
N LEU A 405 24.50 -21.86 -35.52
CA LEU A 405 24.74 -23.16 -36.17
C LEU A 405 23.40 -23.91 -36.21
N VAL A 406 23.07 -24.49 -37.37
CA VAL A 406 21.87 -25.34 -37.52
C VAL A 406 22.32 -26.74 -37.89
N VAL A 407 22.12 -27.69 -36.97
CA VAL A 407 22.29 -29.12 -37.22
C VAL A 407 20.96 -29.66 -37.73
N LYS A 408 20.99 -30.45 -38.79
CA LYS A 408 19.82 -31.07 -39.44
C LYS A 408 19.86 -32.58 -39.26
#